data_AF-A0A914ZKL3-F1
#
_entry.id   AF-A0A914ZKL3-F1
#
_cell.length_a   1.000
_cell.length_b   1.000
_cell.length_c   1.000
_cell.angle_alpha   90.00
_cell.angle_beta   90.00
_cell.angle_gamma   90.00
#
_symmetry.space_group_name_H-M   'P 1'
#
loop_
_entity.id
_entity.type
_entity.pdbx_description
1 polymer ?
#
loop_
_entity_poly.entity_id
_entity_poly.type
_entity_poly.pdbx_seq_one_letter_code
_entity_poly.pdbx_strand_id
1 'polypeptide(L)'
;MIGDSVCLFQVTVAGLLGAGAVKCARRTMITPDVALADVKDRKYDVVVLPGGQPGSNSLAASDEVGGVLKKQQEAGRIVAAICAAPIALKSHGIAPGTLVTSHPSVRQKLVDGGYKYSEDRVVAVGNVVTSRGPGTAFEFALKLVELLVGEEKVKEISAPMILKL
;
A
#
# COMPACT_ATOMS: atom_id res chain seq x y z
N MET A 1 -17.00 12.03 -29.14
CA MET A 1 -15.55 11.76 -29.04
C MET A 1 -15.23 11.65 -27.58
N ILE A 2 -15.15 10.43 -27.06
CA ILE A 2 -14.72 10.17 -25.67
C ILE A 2 -13.22 10.42 -25.73
N GLY A 3 -12.79 11.60 -25.30
CA GLY A 3 -11.37 11.97 -25.30
C GLY A 3 -10.57 10.91 -24.59
N ASP A 4 -9.43 10.56 -25.17
CA ASP A 4 -8.51 9.51 -24.74
C ASP A 4 -8.22 9.61 -23.24
N SER A 5 -9.03 8.93 -22.43
CA SER A 5 -8.74 8.69 -21.02
C SER A 5 -7.71 7.57 -20.99
N VAL A 6 -6.48 7.90 -21.37
CA VAL A 6 -5.34 7.03 -21.17
C VAL A 6 -5.29 6.75 -19.68
N CYS A 7 -5.51 5.50 -19.30
CA CYS A 7 -5.44 5.08 -17.90
C CYS A 7 -4.01 5.38 -17.40
N LEU A 8 -3.86 6.46 -16.61
CA LEU A 8 -2.54 6.97 -16.21
C LEU A 8 -1.72 5.96 -15.40
N PHE A 9 -2.42 5.05 -14.71
CA PHE A 9 -1.82 4.00 -13.92
C PHE A 9 -2.34 2.64 -14.36
N GLN A 10 -1.44 1.73 -14.70
CA GLN A 10 -1.78 0.32 -14.84
C GLN A 10 -1.71 -0.34 -13.45
N VAL A 11 -2.88 -0.66 -12.89
CA VAL A 11 -2.98 -1.33 -11.58
C VAL A 11 -3.18 -2.83 -11.78
N THR A 12 -2.46 -3.64 -10.99
CA THR A 12 -2.68 -5.10 -10.91
C THR A 12 -3.08 -5.46 -9.48
N VAL A 13 -4.29 -5.97 -9.30
CA VAL A 13 -4.76 -6.53 -8.04
C VAL A 13 -4.33 -8.00 -7.97
N ALA A 14 -3.25 -8.26 -7.24
CA ALA A 14 -2.72 -9.62 -7.09
C ALA A 14 -3.28 -10.33 -5.85
N GLY A 15 -3.88 -11.51 -6.05
CA GLY A 15 -4.41 -12.34 -4.99
C GLY A 15 -3.33 -13.18 -4.33
N LEU A 16 -3.15 -13.02 -3.01
CA LEU A 16 -2.15 -13.75 -2.22
C LEU A 16 -2.34 -15.28 -2.30
N LEU A 17 -3.59 -15.75 -2.30
CA LEU A 17 -3.93 -17.18 -2.29
C LEU A 17 -4.28 -17.74 -3.68
N GLY A 18 -4.06 -16.96 -4.75
CA GLY A 18 -4.44 -17.30 -6.11
C GLY A 18 -5.39 -16.28 -6.76
N ALA A 19 -5.89 -16.61 -7.95
CA ALA A 19 -6.78 -15.75 -8.73
C ALA A 19 -8.28 -15.85 -8.32
N GLY A 20 -8.60 -16.64 -7.31
CA GLY A 20 -9.98 -16.81 -6.82
C GLY A 20 -10.49 -15.60 -6.02
N ALA A 21 -11.81 -15.47 -5.92
CA ALA A 21 -12.45 -14.39 -5.16
C ALA A 21 -12.01 -14.38 -3.68
N VAL A 22 -11.56 -13.22 -3.21
CA VAL A 22 -11.11 -12.98 -1.84
C VAL A 22 -12.22 -12.34 -1.03
N LYS A 23 -12.55 -12.95 0.11
CA LYS A 23 -13.49 -12.37 1.08
C LYS A 23 -12.75 -11.36 1.96
N CYS A 24 -13.04 -10.08 1.79
CA CYS A 24 -12.49 -8.99 2.59
C CYS A 24 -13.08 -8.97 4.01
N ALA A 25 -12.46 -8.20 4.91
CA ALA A 25 -12.82 -8.15 6.33
C ALA A 25 -14.30 -7.81 6.62
N ARG A 26 -14.97 -7.10 5.71
CA ARG A 26 -16.39 -6.71 5.84
C ARG A 26 -17.30 -7.52 4.90
N ARG A 27 -16.85 -8.73 4.53
CA ARG A 27 -17.58 -9.71 3.70
C ARG A 27 -17.78 -9.32 2.23
N THR A 28 -17.30 -8.16 1.79
CA THR A 28 -17.14 -7.83 0.37
C THR A 28 -16.27 -8.90 -0.30
N MET A 29 -16.65 -9.33 -1.50
CA MET A 29 -15.88 -10.23 -2.32
C MET A 29 -15.17 -9.42 -3.40
N ILE A 30 -13.85 -9.59 -3.53
CA ILE A 30 -13.05 -8.99 -4.60
C ILE A 30 -12.38 -10.12 -5.36
N THR A 31 -12.60 -10.18 -6.67
CA THR A 31 -11.84 -11.08 -7.56
C THR A 31 -10.55 -10.36 -7.98
N PRO A 32 -9.37 -10.89 -7.63
CA PRO A 32 -8.10 -10.33 -8.08
C PRO A 32 -7.94 -10.53 -9.60
N ASP A 33 -7.10 -9.73 -10.24
CA ASP A 33 -6.79 -9.86 -11.66
C ASP A 33 -5.94 -11.11 -11.93
N VAL A 34 -5.03 -11.42 -10.99
CA VAL A 34 -4.00 -12.47 -11.13
C VAL A 34 -3.63 -13.04 -9.76
N ALA A 35 -3.01 -14.22 -9.73
CA ALA A 35 -2.33 -14.72 -8.53
C ALA A 35 -1.01 -13.97 -8.31
N LEU A 36 -0.64 -13.72 -7.05
CA LEU A 36 0.65 -13.11 -6.72
C LEU A 36 1.82 -13.93 -7.27
N ALA A 37 1.73 -15.26 -7.18
CA ALA A 37 2.76 -16.18 -7.66
C ALA A 37 3.12 -15.97 -9.14
N ASP A 38 2.17 -15.52 -9.96
CA ASP A 38 2.36 -15.32 -11.41
C ASP A 38 2.98 -13.96 -11.76
N VAL A 39 3.00 -13.02 -10.80
CA VAL A 39 3.44 -11.63 -11.04
C VAL A 39 4.50 -11.13 -10.06
N LYS A 40 4.92 -11.95 -9.08
CA LYS A 40 5.92 -11.58 -8.06
C LYS A 40 7.29 -11.15 -8.59
N ASP A 41 7.61 -11.48 -9.83
CA ASP A 41 8.85 -11.09 -10.51
C ASP A 41 8.68 -9.91 -11.48
N ARG A 42 7.46 -9.40 -11.65
CA ARG A 42 7.21 -8.19 -12.45
C ARG A 42 7.72 -6.95 -11.72
N LYS A 43 8.09 -5.95 -12.52
CA LYS A 43 8.52 -4.64 -12.02
C LYS A 43 7.29 -3.74 -11.92
N TYR A 44 7.09 -3.14 -10.74
CA TYR A 44 6.05 -2.16 -10.48
C TYR A 44 6.69 -0.88 -9.95
N ASP A 45 6.15 0.29 -10.27
CA ASP A 45 6.60 1.57 -9.71
C ASP A 45 6.26 1.68 -8.22
N VAL A 46 5.14 1.06 -7.82
CA VAL A 46 4.66 1.01 -6.44
C VAL A 46 4.13 -0.40 -6.11
N VAL A 47 4.49 -0.91 -4.94
CA VAL A 47 3.82 -2.08 -4.33
C VAL A 47 2.99 -1.59 -3.14
N VAL A 48 1.69 -1.87 -3.15
CA VAL A 48 0.74 -1.40 -2.12
C VAL A 48 0.20 -2.57 -1.30
N LEU A 49 0.30 -2.47 0.02
CA LEU A 49 -0.25 -3.43 0.98
C LEU A 49 -1.52 -2.86 1.65
N PRO A 50 -2.71 -3.41 1.36
CA PRO A 50 -3.94 -3.00 2.02
C PRO A 50 -3.98 -3.51 3.46
N GLY A 51 -4.58 -2.72 4.35
CA GLY A 51 -4.77 -3.10 5.74
C GLY A 51 -5.94 -4.06 5.98
N GLY A 52 -6.35 -4.14 7.24
CA GLY A 52 -7.48 -4.95 7.67
C GLY A 52 -7.05 -6.35 8.13
N GLN A 53 -7.63 -6.79 9.25
CA GLN A 53 -7.39 -8.13 9.77
C GLN A 53 -8.47 -9.11 9.27
N PRO A 54 -8.12 -10.39 9.02
CA PRO A 54 -6.80 -11.02 9.23
C PRO A 54 -5.79 -10.80 8.09
N GLY A 55 -6.16 -10.13 6.99
CA GLY A 55 -5.33 -10.01 5.78
C GLY A 55 -3.94 -9.43 6.02
N SER A 56 -3.79 -8.41 6.88
CA SER A 56 -2.47 -7.85 7.22
C SER A 56 -1.54 -8.86 7.91
N ASN A 57 -2.08 -9.79 8.71
CA ASN A 57 -1.28 -10.89 9.27
C ASN A 57 -0.83 -11.86 8.17
N SER A 58 -1.70 -12.19 7.21
CA SER A 58 -1.34 -13.04 6.07
C SER A 58 -0.22 -12.42 5.24
N LEU A 59 -0.27 -11.11 4.98
CA LEU A 59 0.79 -10.39 4.27
C LEU A 59 2.11 -10.39 5.05
N ALA A 60 2.05 -10.20 6.37
CA ALA A 60 3.22 -10.20 7.23
C ALA A 60 3.88 -11.58 7.37
N ALA A 61 3.11 -12.66 7.23
CA ALA A 61 3.59 -14.04 7.33
C ALA A 61 4.01 -14.65 5.98
N SER A 62 3.79 -13.97 4.85
CA SER A 62 4.07 -14.52 3.52
C SER A 62 5.48 -14.22 3.04
N ASP A 63 6.27 -15.27 2.81
CA ASP A 63 7.60 -15.16 2.21
C ASP A 63 7.56 -14.59 0.78
N GLU A 64 6.51 -14.89 0.02
CA GLU A 64 6.33 -14.33 -1.33
C GLU A 64 6.17 -12.81 -1.29
N VAL A 65 5.36 -12.31 -0.36
CA VAL A 65 5.23 -10.87 -0.11
C VAL A 65 6.57 -10.29 0.34
N GLY A 66 7.28 -10.95 1.27
CA GLY A 66 8.60 -10.52 1.71
C GLY A 66 9.61 -10.38 0.56
N GLY A 67 9.62 -11.35 -0.36
CA GLY A 67 10.46 -11.31 -1.56
C GLY A 67 10.12 -10.15 -2.50
N VAL A 68 8.83 -9.89 -2.74
CA VAL A 68 8.38 -8.75 -3.55
C VAL A 68 8.81 -7.42 -2.92
N LEU A 69 8.60 -7.25 -1.61
CA LEU A 69 8.93 -6.00 -0.92
C LEU A 69 10.44 -5.73 -0.91
N LYS A 70 11.26 -6.75 -0.71
CA LYS A 70 12.73 -6.61 -0.73
C LYS A 70 13.23 -6.22 -2.11
N LYS A 71 12.76 -6.89 -3.18
CA LYS A 71 13.08 -6.51 -4.57
C LYS A 71 12.66 -5.07 -4.88
N GLN A 72 11.49 -4.65 -4.39
CA GLN A 72 10.99 -3.29 -4.57
C GLN A 72 11.89 -2.25 -3.87
N GLN A 73 12.30 -2.53 -2.63
CA GLN A 73 13.23 -1.69 -1.88
C GLN A 73 14.61 -1.61 -2.53
N GLU A 74 15.18 -2.76 -2.93
CA GLU A 74 16.48 -2.85 -3.61
C GLU A 74 16.50 -2.09 -4.93
N ALA A 75 15.38 -2.09 -5.66
CA ALA A 75 15.21 -1.32 -6.88
C ALA A 75 14.98 0.19 -6.65
N GLY A 76 14.95 0.64 -5.39
CA GLY A 76 14.70 2.04 -5.04
C GLY A 76 13.29 2.50 -5.43
N ARG A 77 12.30 1.60 -5.41
CA ARG A 77 10.90 1.90 -5.76
C ARG A 77 9.99 1.90 -4.55
N ILE A 78 8.79 2.43 -4.71
CA ILE A 78 7.91 2.72 -3.59
C ILE A 78 7.31 1.43 -3.01
N VAL A 79 7.39 1.31 -1.69
CA VAL A 79 6.63 0.36 -0.88
C VAL A 79 5.63 1.15 -0.04
N ALA A 80 4.34 0.84 -0.21
CA ALA A 80 3.27 1.57 0.43
C ALA A 80 2.40 0.63 1.28
N ALA A 81 2.04 1.03 2.51
CA ALA A 81 1.23 0.19 3.39
C ALA A 81 0.26 1.02 4.24
N ILE A 82 -1.01 0.60 4.33
CA ILE A 82 -2.04 1.34 5.06
C ILE A 82 -2.65 0.55 6.21
N CYS A 83 -3.09 1.26 7.25
CA CYS A 83 -3.85 0.71 8.37
C CYS A 83 -3.04 -0.32 9.17
N ALA A 84 -3.40 -1.60 9.13
CA ALA A 84 -2.69 -2.65 9.84
C ALA A 84 -1.51 -3.25 9.04
N ALA A 85 -1.44 -3.00 7.73
CA ALA A 85 -0.43 -3.58 6.84
C ALA A 85 1.02 -3.15 7.13
N PRO A 86 1.33 -1.98 7.72
CA PRO A 86 2.70 -1.62 8.04
C PRO A 86 3.45 -2.64 8.91
N ILE A 87 2.75 -3.53 9.64
CA ILE A 87 3.41 -4.65 10.37
C ILE A 87 4.17 -5.60 9.45
N ALA A 88 3.82 -5.67 8.17
CA ALA A 88 4.55 -6.44 7.16
C ALA A 88 5.91 -5.81 6.86
N LEU A 89 6.05 -4.48 6.97
CA LEU A 89 7.35 -3.81 6.81
C LEU A 89 8.34 -4.32 7.87
N LYS A 90 7.89 -4.35 9.13
CA LYS A 90 8.66 -4.94 10.24
C LYS A 90 9.01 -6.40 9.96
N SER A 91 8.00 -7.20 9.62
CA SER A 91 8.16 -8.66 9.48
C SER A 91 9.15 -9.02 8.36
N HIS A 92 9.23 -8.19 7.33
CA HIS A 92 10.07 -8.42 6.15
C HIS A 92 11.35 -7.58 6.13
N GLY A 93 11.63 -6.80 7.18
CA GLY A 93 12.85 -5.99 7.30
C GLY A 93 12.93 -4.80 6.33
N ILE A 94 11.78 -4.18 6.03
CA ILE A 94 11.69 -3.07 5.08
C ILE A 94 11.94 -1.75 5.79
N ALA A 95 13.00 -1.04 5.42
CA ALA A 95 13.43 0.24 5.96
C ALA A 95 13.41 0.32 7.50
N PRO A 96 14.15 -0.55 8.21
CA PRO A 96 14.17 -0.55 9.67
C PRO A 96 14.57 0.81 10.23
N GLY A 97 13.93 1.24 11.32
CA GLY A 97 14.21 2.54 11.96
C GLY A 97 13.56 3.76 11.27
N THR A 98 12.90 3.58 10.13
CA THR A 98 12.22 4.69 9.44
C THR A 98 10.98 5.17 10.20
N LEU A 99 10.56 6.42 9.92
CA LEU A 99 9.32 6.98 10.45
C LEU A 99 8.12 6.43 9.67
N VAL A 100 7.15 5.87 10.38
CA VAL A 100 5.91 5.34 9.81
C VAL A 100 4.69 5.79 10.61
N THR A 101 3.52 5.65 10.02
CA THR A 101 2.23 5.71 10.70
C THR A 101 1.45 4.41 10.44
N SER A 102 0.40 4.18 11.21
CA SER A 102 -0.45 3.00 11.07
C SER A 102 -1.81 3.21 11.75
N HIS A 103 -2.68 2.22 11.65
CA HIS A 103 -3.85 2.16 12.51
C HIS A 103 -3.39 2.07 13.98
N PRO A 104 -4.00 2.84 14.92
CA PRO A 104 -3.59 2.84 16.33
C PRO A 104 -3.45 1.44 16.95
N SER A 105 -4.29 0.49 16.55
CA SER A 105 -4.29 -0.89 17.07
C SER A 105 -3.02 -1.69 16.78
N VAL A 106 -2.16 -1.26 15.84
CA VAL A 106 -0.88 -1.94 15.55
C VAL A 106 0.34 -1.08 15.85
N ARG A 107 0.15 0.14 16.39
CA ARG A 107 1.24 1.07 16.74
C ARG A 107 2.33 0.39 17.56
N GLN A 108 1.96 -0.29 18.64
CA GLN A 108 2.94 -0.89 19.56
C GLN A 108 3.80 -1.95 18.86
N LYS A 109 3.22 -2.74 17.94
CA LYS A 109 3.97 -3.75 17.19
C LYS A 109 5.10 -3.15 16.35
N LEU A 110 4.90 -1.94 15.81
CA LEU A 110 5.87 -1.21 15.00
C LEU A 110 6.95 -0.55 15.86
N VAL A 111 6.54 0.10 16.96
CA VAL A 111 7.47 0.70 17.93
C VAL A 111 8.39 -0.37 18.53
N ASP A 112 7.83 -1.50 18.98
CA ASP A 112 8.61 -2.66 19.46
C ASP A 112 9.47 -3.29 18.35
N GLY A 113 9.13 -3.03 17.08
CA GLY A 113 9.92 -3.42 15.92
C GLY A 113 11.03 -2.45 15.57
N GLY A 114 11.24 -1.39 16.36
CA GLY A 114 12.29 -0.40 16.16
C GLY A 114 11.95 0.72 15.18
N TYR A 115 10.69 0.85 14.73
CA TYR A 115 10.28 1.96 13.86
C TYR A 115 9.99 3.23 14.66
N LYS A 116 10.35 4.39 14.10
CA LYS A 116 9.87 5.67 14.61
C LYS A 116 8.40 5.82 14.22
N TYR A 117 7.61 6.50 15.05
CA TYR A 117 6.16 6.56 14.87
C TYR A 117 5.64 8.00 14.80
N SER A 118 4.78 8.28 13.82
CA SER A 118 4.00 9.53 13.73
C SER A 118 2.50 9.23 13.80
N GLU A 119 1.73 10.22 14.26
CA GLU A 119 0.27 10.20 14.23
C GLU A 119 -0.31 10.88 12.98
N ASP A 120 0.54 11.38 12.08
CA ASP A 120 0.14 11.97 10.81
C ASP A 120 -0.70 10.98 9.97
N ARG A 121 -1.63 11.54 9.20
CA ARG A 121 -2.59 10.78 8.39
C ARG A 121 -1.90 9.99 7.28
N VAL A 122 -0.82 10.55 6.73
CA VAL A 122 0.08 9.92 5.76
C VAL A 122 1.52 10.29 6.12
N VAL A 123 2.43 9.32 6.07
CA VAL A 123 3.86 9.52 6.29
C VAL A 123 4.60 8.98 5.08
N ALA A 124 5.45 9.79 4.45
CA ALA A 124 6.32 9.38 3.35
C ALA A 124 7.77 9.70 3.71
N VAL A 125 8.61 8.66 3.82
CA VAL A 125 10.05 8.80 4.09
C VAL A 125 10.84 7.95 3.10
N GLY A 126 11.64 8.61 2.26
CA GLY A 126 12.27 7.96 1.11
C GLY A 126 11.21 7.29 0.25
N ASN A 127 11.39 5.99 0.00
CA ASN A 127 10.47 5.18 -0.80
C ASN A 127 9.43 4.41 0.03
N VAL A 128 9.29 4.71 1.33
CA VAL A 128 8.27 4.08 2.18
C VAL A 128 7.14 5.06 2.46
N VAL A 129 5.92 4.67 2.11
CA VAL A 129 4.70 5.47 2.32
C VAL A 129 3.73 4.70 3.20
N THR A 130 3.28 5.30 4.31
CA THR A 130 2.35 4.66 5.23
C THR A 130 1.16 5.55 5.57
N SER A 131 0.02 4.95 5.94
CA SER A 131 -1.19 5.68 6.30
C SER A 131 -2.04 4.93 7.33
N ARG A 132 -3.03 5.59 7.95
CA ARG A 132 -3.65 5.14 9.22
C ARG A 132 -4.87 4.25 9.10
N GLY A 133 -5.74 4.40 8.10
CA GLY A 133 -7.03 3.72 8.15
C GLY A 133 -7.92 3.97 6.94
N PRO A 134 -9.14 3.40 6.93
CA PRO A 134 -10.13 3.68 5.89
C PRO A 134 -10.38 5.18 5.70
N GLY A 135 -10.42 5.94 6.80
CA GLY A 135 -10.62 7.39 6.76
C GLY A 135 -9.46 8.21 6.20
N THR A 136 -8.30 7.60 5.92
CA THR A 136 -7.13 8.25 5.30
C THR A 136 -6.80 7.66 3.93
N ALA A 137 -7.65 6.79 3.39
CA ALA A 137 -7.37 6.05 2.15
C ALA A 137 -7.22 6.97 0.92
N PHE A 138 -8.02 8.05 0.85
CA PHE A 138 -7.92 9.02 -0.24
C PHE A 138 -6.61 9.83 -0.16
N GLU A 139 -6.23 10.35 1.00
CA GLU A 139 -4.94 11.05 1.15
C GLU A 139 -3.76 10.13 0.85
N PHE A 140 -3.83 8.87 1.27
CA PHE A 140 -2.82 7.87 0.96
C PHE A 140 -2.68 7.65 -0.55
N ALA A 141 -3.80 7.43 -1.25
CA ALA A 141 -3.80 7.24 -2.69
C ALA A 141 -3.29 8.49 -3.42
N LEU A 142 -3.74 9.67 -3.04
CA LEU A 142 -3.32 10.93 -3.66
C LEU A 142 -1.84 11.23 -3.39
N LYS A 143 -1.29 10.85 -2.23
CA LYS A 143 0.14 10.96 -1.99
C LYS A 143 0.96 10.06 -2.93
N LEU A 144 0.47 8.86 -3.25
CA LEU A 144 1.12 8.00 -4.24
C LEU A 144 1.06 8.60 -5.65
N VAL A 145 -0.08 9.20 -6.03
CA VAL A 145 -0.20 9.95 -7.29
C VAL A 145 0.81 11.10 -7.32
N GLU A 146 0.90 11.90 -6.25
CA GLU A 146 1.85 13.00 -6.15
C GLU A 146 3.29 12.54 -6.38
N LEU A 147 3.70 11.44 -5.73
CA LEU A 147 5.05 10.90 -5.82
C LEU A 147 5.38 10.31 -7.20
N LEU A 148 4.37 9.86 -7.95
CA LEU A 148 4.57 9.26 -9.28
C LEU A 148 4.55 10.29 -10.41
N VAL A 149 3.64 11.26 -10.34
CA VAL A 149 3.29 12.13 -11.49
C VAL A 149 3.08 13.60 -11.10
N GLY A 150 3.31 13.97 -9.85
CA GLY A 150 3.31 15.35 -9.37
C GLY A 150 1.96 15.91 -8.94
N GLU A 151 2.00 17.09 -8.30
CA GLU A 151 0.84 17.74 -7.68
C GLU A 151 -0.23 18.20 -8.66
N GLU A 152 0.15 18.57 -9.89
CA GLU A 152 -0.81 18.99 -10.91
C GLU A 152 -1.83 17.88 -11.18
N LYS A 153 -1.34 16.65 -11.31
CA LYS A 153 -2.21 15.50 -11.54
C LYS A 153 -3.07 15.15 -10.33
N VAL A 154 -2.57 15.38 -9.12
CA VAL A 154 -3.37 15.25 -7.89
C VAL A 154 -4.57 16.20 -7.94
N LYS A 155 -4.38 17.45 -8.36
CA LYS A 155 -5.46 18.44 -8.49
C LYS A 155 -6.49 18.01 -9.52
N GLU A 156 -6.04 17.52 -10.68
CA GLU A 156 -6.91 16.99 -11.73
C GLU A 156 -7.75 15.80 -11.25
N ILE A 157 -7.12 14.80 -10.60
CA ILE A 157 -7.80 13.58 -10.15
C ILE A 157 -8.75 13.85 -8.98
N SER A 158 -8.35 14.71 -8.03
CA SER A 158 -9.13 14.96 -6.81
C SER A 158 -10.30 15.93 -7.01
N ALA A 159 -10.23 16.86 -7.97
CA ALA A 159 -11.30 17.84 -8.24
C ALA A 159 -12.69 17.20 -8.42
N PRO A 160 -12.89 16.14 -9.23
CA PRO A 160 -14.21 15.51 -9.39
C PRO A 160 -14.62 14.60 -8.21
N MET A 161 -13.73 14.34 -7.25
CA MET A 161 -13.98 13.37 -6.16
C MET A 161 -14.74 13.98 -4.96
N ILE A 162 -14.91 15.31 -4.93
CA ILE A 162 -15.65 16.05 -3.88
C ILE A 162 -15.13 15.69 -2.47
N LEU A 163 -13.81 15.61 -2.33
CA LEU A 163 -13.18 15.28 -1.05
C LEU A 163 -13.04 16.53 -0.19
N LYS A 164 -13.20 16.34 1.13
CA LYS A 164 -12.77 17.31 2.14
C LYS A 164 -11.44 16.83 2.72
N LEU A 165 -10.35 17.27 2.11
CA LEU A 165 -8.98 16.96 2.53
C LEU A 165 -8.40 18.10 3.37
#